data_AF-A0A9E3IXS6-F1
#
_entry.id   AF-A0A9E3IXS6-F1
#
_cell.length_a   1.000
_cell.length_b   1.000
_cell.length_c   1.000
_cell.angle_alpha   90.00
_cell.angle_beta   90.00
_cell.angle_gamma   90.00
#
_symmetry.space_group_name_H-M   'P 1'
#
loop_
_entity.id
_entity.type
_entity.pdbx_description
1 polymer ?
#
loop_
_entity_poly.entity_id
_entity_poly.type
_entity_poly.pdbx_seq_one_letter_code
_entity_poly.pdbx_strand_id
1 'polypeptide(L)'
;MAPLLFFGLLSLLEISMLAMMTSGLDNAVLEASRRIRTNRDDVATSAAAFKDQICDQLGGDLVSCRSRVAIGVQRFSKFIDAGSVATSPPDGSFNAGHAGDIIIVKVDYQWPLMTPFLATAFGRSGPMSVTLGSRLAFKNEPYQ
;
A
#
# COMPACT_ATOMS: atom_id res chain seq x y z
N MET A 1 25.16 -30.57 3.04
CA MET A 1 25.27 -29.51 2.01
C MET A 1 23.96 -29.26 1.25
N ALA A 2 23.19 -30.29 0.86
CA ALA A 2 21.93 -30.11 0.13
C ALA A 2 20.83 -29.27 0.81
N PRO A 3 20.62 -29.32 2.16
CA PRO A 3 19.56 -28.54 2.82
C PRO A 3 19.78 -27.03 2.72
N LEU A 4 21.03 -26.58 2.81
CA LEU A 4 21.38 -25.15 2.78
C LEU A 4 21.09 -24.51 1.41
N LEU A 5 21.38 -25.23 0.32
CA LEU A 5 21.10 -24.76 -1.03
C LEU A 5 19.60 -24.65 -1.31
N PHE A 6 18.81 -25.60 -0.80
CA PHE A 6 17.36 -25.59 -0.95
C PHE A 6 16.71 -24.39 -0.24
N PHE A 7 17.11 -24.12 1.01
CA PHE A 7 16.63 -22.94 1.74
C PHE A 7 17.09 -21.61 1.11
N GLY A 8 18.32 -21.57 0.56
CA GLY A 8 18.80 -20.41 -0.19
C GLY A 8 17.95 -20.12 -1.43
N LEU A 9 17.63 -21.15 -2.23
CA LEU A 9 16.76 -21.01 -3.41
C LEU A 9 15.35 -20.54 -3.05
N LEU A 10 14.74 -21.10 -2.01
CA LEU A 10 13.43 -20.66 -1.53
C LEU A 10 13.45 -19.21 -1.06
N SER A 11 14.52 -18.79 -0.38
CA SER A 11 14.67 -17.41 0.09
C SER A 11 14.77 -16.42 -1.08
N LEU A 12 15.54 -16.76 -2.12
CA LEU A 12 15.65 -15.92 -3.32
C LEU A 12 14.31 -15.80 -4.05
N LEU A 13 13.60 -16.92 -4.23
CA LEU A 13 12.27 -16.93 -4.83
C LEU A 13 11.29 -16.06 -4.03
N GLU A 14 11.29 -16.20 -2.70
CA GLU A 14 10.41 -15.44 -1.83
C GLU A 14 10.71 -13.93 -1.88
N ILE A 15 11.99 -13.53 -1.89
CA ILE A 15 12.38 -12.11 -2.05
C ILE A 15 11.90 -11.58 -3.42
N SER A 16 12.07 -12.35 -4.49
CA SER A 16 11.57 -11.95 -5.81
C SER A 16 10.05 -11.77 -5.82
N MET A 17 9.32 -12.65 -5.12
CA MET A 17 7.86 -12.55 -4.99
C MET A 17 7.46 -11.33 -4.17
N LEU A 18 8.14 -11.04 -3.06
CA LEU A 18 7.90 -9.83 -2.25
C LEU A 18 8.13 -8.56 -3.06
N ALA A 19 9.19 -8.51 -3.86
CA ALA A 19 9.47 -7.38 -4.74
C ALA A 19 8.34 -7.19 -5.77
N MET A 20 7.89 -8.28 -6.40
CA MET A 20 6.76 -8.25 -7.34
C MET A 20 5.48 -7.75 -6.67
N MET A 21 5.17 -8.23 -5.46
CA MET A 21 4.01 -7.78 -4.70
C MET A 21 4.10 -6.31 -4.29
N THR A 22 5.30 -5.83 -3.96
CA THR A 22 5.54 -4.42 -3.62
C THR A 22 5.29 -3.53 -4.84
N SER A 23 5.85 -3.90 -6.00
CA SER A 23 5.61 -3.16 -7.25
C SER A 23 4.15 -3.21 -7.68
N GLY A 24 3.46 -4.34 -7.49
CA GLY A 24 2.02 -4.45 -7.72
C GLY A 24 1.19 -3.53 -6.81
N LEU A 25 1.54 -3.46 -5.53
CA LEU A 25 0.93 -2.55 -4.57
C LEU A 25 1.15 -1.09 -4.94
N ASP A 26 2.39 -0.71 -5.28
CA ASP A 26 2.70 0.66 -5.70
C ASP A 26 1.89 1.06 -6.95
N ASN A 27 1.79 0.16 -7.93
CA ASN A 27 0.99 0.41 -9.13
C ASN A 27 -0.52 0.55 -8.80
N ALA A 28 -1.05 -0.32 -7.94
CA ALA A 28 -2.44 -0.25 -7.51
C ALA A 28 -2.75 1.07 -6.78
N VAL A 29 -1.86 1.49 -5.88
CA VAL A 29 -1.98 2.75 -5.14
C VAL A 29 -1.87 3.95 -6.06
N LEU A 30 -0.94 3.94 -7.02
CA LEU A 30 -0.80 4.98 -8.03
C LEU A 30 -2.06 5.14 -8.87
N GLU A 31 -2.64 4.04 -9.36
CA GLU A 31 -3.83 4.08 -10.20
C GLU A 31 -5.08 4.53 -9.43
N ALA A 32 -5.30 4.00 -8.21
CA ALA A 32 -6.40 4.46 -7.35
C ALA A 32 -6.24 5.94 -6.97
N SER A 33 -5.01 6.38 -6.68
CA SER A 33 -4.70 7.78 -6.36
C SER A 33 -4.90 8.72 -7.55
N ARG A 34 -4.65 8.26 -8.78
CA ARG A 34 -4.91 9.04 -10.00
C ARG A 34 -6.38 9.41 -10.14
N ARG A 35 -7.29 8.52 -9.72
CA ARG A 35 -8.75 8.78 -9.71
C ARG A 35 -9.09 9.91 -8.73
N ILE A 36 -8.48 9.91 -7.53
CA ILE A 36 -8.60 11.01 -6.55
C ILE A 36 -8.03 12.32 -7.13
N ARG A 37 -6.82 12.26 -7.69
CA ARG A 37 -6.12 13.43 -8.22
C ARG A 37 -6.91 14.15 -9.30
N THR A 38 -7.63 13.40 -10.13
CA THR A 38 -8.39 13.90 -11.29
C THR A 38 -9.88 14.06 -11.02
N ASN A 39 -10.38 13.62 -9.87
CA ASN A 39 -11.81 13.57 -9.53
C ASN A 39 -12.66 12.94 -10.65
N ARG A 40 -12.29 11.72 -11.07
CA ARG A 40 -13.10 10.93 -12.02
C ARG A 40 -14.43 10.48 -11.39
N ASP A 41 -15.38 10.09 -12.24
CA ASP A 41 -16.70 9.58 -11.81
C ASP A 41 -16.62 8.34 -10.90
N ASP A 42 -15.53 7.59 -10.98
CA ASP A 42 -15.25 6.42 -10.15
C ASP A 42 -14.29 6.71 -8.99
N VAL A 43 -14.18 7.98 -8.56
CA VAL A 43 -13.35 8.36 -7.41
C VAL A 43 -13.87 7.69 -6.13
N ALA A 44 -12.94 7.17 -5.33
CA ALA A 44 -13.30 6.64 -4.02
C ALA A 44 -13.86 7.77 -3.12
N THR A 45 -15.00 7.52 -2.50
CA THR A 45 -15.66 8.44 -1.56
C THR A 45 -15.44 8.06 -0.10
N SER A 46 -14.83 6.91 0.16
CA SER A 46 -14.56 6.39 1.50
C SER A 46 -13.30 5.53 1.54
N ALA A 47 -12.78 5.31 2.75
CA ALA A 47 -11.67 4.39 3.00
C ALA A 47 -11.93 2.99 2.43
N ALA A 48 -13.15 2.49 2.57
CA ALA A 48 -13.55 1.18 2.07
C ALA A 48 -13.56 1.14 0.54
N ALA A 49 -14.12 2.14 -0.12
CA ALA A 49 -14.13 2.23 -1.59
C ALA A 49 -12.71 2.34 -2.16
N PHE A 50 -11.83 3.10 -1.50
CA PHE A 50 -10.44 3.21 -1.92
C PHE A 50 -9.68 1.89 -1.78
N LYS A 51 -9.94 1.19 -0.68
CA LYS A 51 -9.40 -0.15 -0.43
C LYS A 51 -9.85 -1.15 -1.48
N ASP A 52 -11.11 -1.08 -1.91
CA ASP A 52 -11.64 -1.91 -2.99
C ASP A 52 -10.91 -1.68 -4.30
N GLN A 53 -10.71 -0.42 -4.67
CA GLN A 53 -9.95 -0.08 -5.88
C GLN A 53 -8.52 -0.63 -5.88
N ILE A 54 -7.86 -0.63 -4.72
CA ILE A 54 -6.53 -1.24 -4.57
C ILE A 54 -6.62 -2.76 -4.70
N CYS A 55 -7.58 -3.39 -4.04
CA CYS A 55 -7.75 -4.84 -4.06
C CYS A 55 -8.13 -5.38 -5.45
N ASP A 56 -8.93 -4.63 -6.22
CA ASP A 56 -9.28 -4.95 -7.60
C ASP A 56 -8.03 -5.01 -8.50
N GLN A 57 -7.04 -4.14 -8.25
CA GLN A 57 -5.79 -4.10 -9.00
C GLN A 57 -4.79 -5.18 -8.57
N LEU A 58 -4.73 -5.52 -7.29
CA LEU A 58 -3.87 -6.58 -6.77
C LEU A 58 -4.32 -7.98 -7.21
N GLY A 59 -5.61 -8.14 -7.54
CA GLY A 59 -6.20 -9.41 -7.92
C GLY A 59 -6.37 -10.37 -6.74
N GLY A 60 -7.30 -11.33 -6.90
CA GLY A 60 -7.61 -12.34 -5.88
C GLY A 60 -8.93 -12.10 -5.16
N ASP A 61 -9.13 -12.77 -4.02
CA ASP A 61 -10.34 -12.65 -3.23
C ASP A 61 -10.36 -11.31 -2.46
N LEU A 62 -11.37 -10.49 -2.75
CA LEU A 62 -11.55 -9.17 -2.14
C LEU A 62 -11.63 -9.21 -0.62
N VAL A 63 -12.26 -10.25 -0.05
CA VAL A 63 -12.40 -10.37 1.41
C VAL A 63 -11.03 -10.56 2.06
N SER A 64 -10.21 -11.45 1.50
CA SER A 64 -8.84 -11.68 1.97
C SER A 64 -7.97 -10.43 1.84
N CYS A 65 -8.03 -9.71 0.71
CA CYS A 65 -7.27 -8.48 0.50
C CYS A 65 -7.70 -7.38 1.48
N ARG A 66 -9.01 -7.19 1.68
CA ARG A 66 -9.54 -6.22 2.64
C ARG A 66 -9.05 -6.49 4.06
N SER A 67 -8.89 -7.75 4.46
CA SER A 67 -8.39 -8.04 5.81
C SER A 67 -6.91 -7.66 6.02
N ARG A 68 -6.13 -7.55 4.94
CA ARG A 68 -4.67 -7.37 4.96
C ARG A 68 -4.21 -5.95 4.63
N VAL A 69 -5.08 -5.13 4.06
CA VAL A 69 -4.78 -3.75 3.71
C VAL A 69 -5.19 -2.80 4.83
N ALA A 70 -4.33 -1.86 5.20
CA ALA A 70 -4.66 -0.65 5.96
C ALA A 70 -4.39 0.57 5.08
N ILE A 71 -5.31 1.53 5.06
CA ILE A 71 -5.20 2.75 4.24
C ILE A 71 -5.33 4.00 5.10
N GLY A 72 -4.77 5.10 4.62
CA GLY A 72 -4.94 6.43 5.18
C GLY A 72 -4.79 7.45 4.06
N VAL A 73 -5.83 8.23 3.80
CA VAL A 73 -5.84 9.30 2.80
C VAL A 73 -6.13 10.59 3.52
N GLN A 74 -5.18 11.52 3.48
CA GLN A 74 -5.23 12.74 4.27
C GLN A 74 -4.93 13.96 3.40
N ARG A 75 -5.66 15.06 3.66
CA ARG A 75 -5.41 16.35 3.03
C ARG A 75 -4.47 17.21 3.86
N PHE A 76 -3.64 17.97 3.18
CA PHE A 76 -2.70 18.94 3.72
C PHE A 76 -2.71 20.21 2.87
N SER A 77 -2.35 21.33 3.49
CA SER A 77 -2.18 22.61 2.79
C SER A 77 -0.76 22.81 2.25
N LYS A 78 0.23 22.11 2.82
CA LYS A 78 1.66 22.20 2.44
C LYS A 78 2.30 20.81 2.40
N PHE A 79 3.24 20.62 1.46
CA PHE A 79 3.99 19.36 1.34
C PHE A 79 4.87 19.06 2.56
N ILE A 80 5.34 20.09 3.27
CA ILE A 80 6.15 19.92 4.48
C ILE A 80 5.35 19.21 5.58
N ASP A 81 4.08 19.60 5.75
CA ASP A 81 3.20 19.00 6.76
C ASP A 81 2.87 17.54 6.41
N ALA A 82 2.61 17.27 5.13
CA ALA A 82 2.43 15.90 4.62
C ALA A 82 3.69 15.04 4.82
N GLY A 83 4.88 15.61 4.60
CA GLY A 83 6.15 14.92 4.80
C GLY A 83 6.38 14.48 6.26
N SER A 84 5.90 15.27 7.23
CA SER A 84 6.05 14.95 8.66
C SER A 84 5.32 13.67 9.09
N VAL A 85 4.23 13.31 8.38
CA VAL A 85 3.44 12.10 8.65
C VAL A 85 3.67 10.99 7.62
N ALA A 86 4.53 11.21 6.64
CA ALA A 86 4.70 10.30 5.50
C ALA A 86 5.19 8.90 5.91
N THR A 87 5.91 8.78 7.02
CA THR A 87 6.40 7.51 7.56
C THR A 87 5.46 6.89 8.59
N SER A 88 4.51 7.66 9.13
CA SER A 88 3.53 7.15 10.11
C SER A 88 2.66 6.04 9.51
N PRO A 89 2.17 5.10 10.33
CA PRO A 89 1.23 4.09 9.85
C PRO A 89 -0.08 4.73 9.35
N PRO A 90 -0.83 4.04 8.48
CA PRO A 90 -2.16 4.45 8.07
C PRO A 90 -3.09 4.47 9.28
N ASP A 91 -3.87 5.55 9.42
CA ASP A 91 -4.76 5.80 10.56
C ASP A 91 -6.23 5.44 10.27
N GLY A 92 -6.51 4.90 9.07
CA GLY A 92 -7.87 4.59 8.62
C GLY A 92 -8.67 5.81 8.16
N SER A 93 -8.10 7.01 8.19
CA SER A 93 -8.77 8.22 7.74
C SER A 93 -8.91 8.25 6.21
N PHE A 94 -9.98 8.87 5.73
CA PHE A 94 -10.16 9.12 4.30
C PHE A 94 -10.65 10.54 4.05
N ASN A 95 -9.79 11.34 3.44
CA ASN A 95 -10.09 12.69 3.00
C ASN A 95 -9.39 12.95 1.67
N ALA A 96 -10.17 12.83 0.58
CA ALA A 96 -9.72 13.08 -0.77
C ALA A 96 -9.45 14.56 -1.09
N GLY A 97 -9.82 15.48 -0.18
CA GLY A 97 -9.69 16.92 -0.34
C GLY A 97 -10.48 17.48 -1.53
N HIS A 98 -10.13 18.69 -1.93
CA HIS A 98 -10.73 19.39 -3.08
C HIS A 98 -9.66 19.72 -4.13
N ALA A 99 -10.08 20.42 -5.19
CA ALA A 99 -9.22 20.91 -6.24
C ALA A 99 -8.04 21.70 -5.65
N GLY A 100 -6.82 21.32 -6.02
CA GLY A 100 -5.60 21.99 -5.57
C GLY A 100 -5.13 21.66 -4.14
N ASP A 101 -5.84 20.82 -3.38
CA ASP A 101 -5.35 20.32 -2.08
C ASP A 101 -4.17 19.36 -2.28
N ILE A 102 -3.28 19.28 -1.28
CA ILE A 102 -2.20 18.29 -1.26
C ILE A 102 -2.72 17.06 -0.52
N ILE A 103 -2.66 15.91 -1.15
CA ILE A 103 -3.11 14.63 -0.60
C ILE A 103 -1.89 13.76 -0.35
N ILE A 104 -1.88 13.10 0.80
CA ILE A 104 -0.99 11.97 1.06
C ILE A 104 -1.81 10.70 1.22
N VAL A 105 -1.37 9.67 0.52
CA VAL A 105 -1.93 8.33 0.55
C VAL A 105 -0.90 7.43 1.20
N LYS A 106 -1.35 6.72 2.22
CA LYS A 106 -0.57 5.73 2.97
C LYS A 106 -1.30 4.41 2.88
N VAL A 107 -0.61 3.37 2.42
CA VAL A 107 -1.17 2.03 2.31
C VAL A 107 -0.16 1.04 2.86
N ASP A 108 -0.59 0.23 3.81
CA ASP A 108 0.20 -0.87 4.35
C ASP A 108 -0.53 -2.18 4.04
N TYR A 109 0.15 -3.14 3.42
CA TYR A 109 -0.37 -4.46 3.07
C TYR A 109 0.39 -5.54 3.85
N GLN A 110 -0.33 -6.40 4.57
CA GLN A 110 0.25 -7.53 5.28
C GLN A 110 0.39 -8.75 4.36
N TRP A 111 1.63 -9.11 4.01
CA TRP A 111 1.94 -10.28 3.20
C TRP A 111 2.41 -11.44 4.08
N PRO A 112 1.75 -12.61 4.03
CA PRO A 112 2.20 -13.80 4.75
C PRO A 112 3.44 -14.40 4.08
N LEU A 113 4.45 -14.69 4.89
CA LEU A 113 5.69 -15.31 4.44
C LEU A 113 5.55 -16.83 4.39
N MET A 114 6.22 -17.44 3.41
CA MET A 114 6.31 -18.87 3.22
C MET A 114 7.46 -19.47 4.05
N THR A 115 8.55 -18.71 4.27
CA THR A 115 9.70 -19.19 5.05
C THR A 115 9.90 -18.41 6.35
N PRO A 116 10.21 -19.09 7.48
CA PRO A 116 10.39 -18.44 8.77
C PRO A 116 11.67 -17.62 8.88
N PHE A 117 12.66 -17.86 8.02
CA PHE A 117 13.96 -17.19 8.04
C PHE A 117 13.84 -15.73 7.57
N LEU A 118 13.11 -15.47 6.48
CA LEU A 118 12.85 -14.10 6.03
C LEU A 118 12.12 -13.28 7.09
N ALA A 119 11.18 -13.89 7.82
CA ALA A 119 10.46 -13.21 8.88
C ALA A 119 11.39 -12.65 9.97
N THR A 120 12.57 -13.23 10.19
CA THR A 120 13.55 -12.70 11.16
C THR A 120 14.39 -11.54 10.62
N ALA A 121 14.59 -11.46 9.31
CA ALA A 121 15.43 -10.43 8.66
C ALA A 121 14.71 -9.08 8.49
N PHE A 122 13.38 -9.06 8.41
CA PHE A 122 12.59 -7.87 8.06
C PHE A 122 12.03 -7.06 9.26
N GLY A 123 12.44 -7.31 10.51
CA GLY A 123 12.02 -6.47 11.66
C GLY A 123 10.51 -6.54 11.95
N ARG A 124 10.07 -7.64 12.59
CA ARG A 124 8.70 -8.17 12.61
C ARG A 124 7.57 -7.25 13.09
N SER A 125 6.44 -7.33 12.37
CA SER A 125 5.09 -7.36 12.94
C SER A 125 4.54 -8.80 12.82
N GLY A 126 4.64 -9.59 13.90
CA GLY A 126 4.08 -10.94 13.99
C GLY A 126 4.98 -12.12 13.53
N PRO A 127 4.57 -13.38 13.81
CA PRO A 127 5.43 -14.56 13.65
C PRO A 127 5.66 -15.03 12.20
N MET A 128 4.89 -14.56 11.20
CA MET A 128 5.01 -15.05 9.80
C MET A 128 4.51 -14.07 8.74
N SER A 129 4.60 -12.76 8.96
CA SER A 129 4.15 -11.73 8.00
C SER A 129 5.13 -10.58 7.87
N VAL A 130 5.15 -9.97 6.68
CA VAL A 130 5.86 -8.72 6.40
C VAL A 130 4.86 -7.65 5.96
N THR A 131 5.08 -6.42 6.40
CA THR A 131 4.27 -5.27 5.96
C THR A 131 4.93 -4.63 4.75
N LEU A 132 4.22 -4.61 3.62
CA LEU A 132 4.59 -3.87 2.43
C LEU A 132 3.93 -2.50 2.48
N GLY A 133 4.71 -1.44 2.51
CA GLY A 133 4.22 -0.06 2.60
C GLY A 133 4.33 0.66 1.26
N SER A 134 3.28 1.34 0.85
CA SER A 134 3.26 2.27 -0.28
C SER A 134 2.81 3.65 0.18
N ARG A 135 3.57 4.68 -0.21
CA ARG A 135 3.37 6.07 0.21
C ARG A 135 3.41 6.96 -1.02
N LEU A 136 2.36 7.76 -1.22
CA LEU A 136 2.27 8.67 -2.36
C LEU A 136 1.76 10.02 -1.89
N ALA A 137 2.44 11.09 -2.30
CA ALA A 137 1.99 12.47 -2.08
C ALA A 137 1.80 13.16 -3.43
N PHE A 138 0.67 13.86 -3.59
CA PHE A 138 0.35 14.58 -4.81
C PHE A 138 -0.53 15.79 -4.53
N LYS A 139 -0.68 16.68 -5.51
CA LYS A 139 -1.63 17.77 -5.48
C LYS A 139 -2.78 17.45 -6.42
N ASN A 140 -4.02 17.62 -5.97
CA ASN A 140 -5.21 17.46 -6.79
C ASN A 140 -5.19 18.46 -7.95
N GLU A 141 -5.62 18.00 -9.12
CA GLU A 141 -5.77 18.84 -10.30
C GLU A 141 -6.92 19.85 -10.07
N PRO A 142 -6.90 21.01 -10.73
CA PRO A 142 -8.06 21.88 -10.75
C PRO A 142 -9.20 21.15 -11.47
N TYR A 143 -10.26 20.81 -10.74
CA TYR A 143 -11.44 20.16 -11.30
C TYR A 143 -12.19 21.19 -12.15
N GLN A 144 -12.30 20.94 -13.45
CA GLN A 144 -13.10 21.71 -14.40
C GLN A 144 -14.13 20.81 -15.06
#